data_AF-A0AAW6JYV5-F1
#
_entry.id   AF-A0AAW6JYV5-F1
#
_cell.length_a   1.000
_cell.length_b   1.000
_cell.length_c   1.000
_cell.angle_alpha   90.00
_cell.angle_beta   90.00
_cell.angle_gamma   90.00
#
_symmetry.space_group_name_H-M   'P 1'
#
loop_
_entity.id
_entity.type
_entity.pdbx_description
1 polymer ?
#
loop_
_entity_poly.entity_id
_entity_poly.type
_entity_poly.pdbx_seq_one_letter_code
_entity_poly.pdbx_strand_id
1 'polypeptide(L)'
;MIAKSENLYHLIKKSKVDVISVTERCGSMPDEICHITTYEFTKNLKHLVKSGIFNNVDWNVEQKSEKVLLLTSSVFDNVCGTYLEVEITPFGQTTMQQVINKLKETIFSKSASQIRE
;
A
#
# COMPACT_ATOMS: atom_id res chain seq x y z
N MET A 1 -6.95 22.30 8.98
CA MET A 1 -6.28 21.69 7.81
C MET A 1 -6.28 20.19 8.01
N ILE A 2 -7.00 19.42 7.19
CA ILE A 2 -6.80 17.97 7.16
C ILE A 2 -5.43 17.77 6.54
N ALA A 3 -4.45 17.33 7.34
CA ALA A 3 -3.16 16.94 6.80
C ALA A 3 -3.43 15.85 5.75
N LYS A 4 -3.12 16.11 4.48
CA LYS A 4 -3.23 15.09 3.44
C LYS A 4 -2.26 13.98 3.81
N SER A 5 -2.80 12.87 4.31
CA SER A 5 -2.03 11.70 4.67
C SER A 5 -1.27 11.17 3.44
N GLU A 6 0.04 10.95 3.61
CA GLU A 6 0.93 10.51 2.53
C GLU A 6 0.82 8.99 2.31
N ASN A 7 -0.01 8.55 1.35
CA ASN A 7 -0.04 7.14 0.92
C ASN A 7 1.16 6.73 0.06
N LEU A 8 1.29 5.42 -0.18
CA LEU A 8 2.39 4.79 -0.94
C LEU A 8 2.62 5.46 -2.31
N TYR A 9 1.55 5.77 -3.04
CA TYR A 9 1.64 6.46 -4.32
C TYR A 9 2.35 7.82 -4.22
N HIS A 10 2.06 8.61 -3.16
CA HIS A 10 2.73 9.89 -2.95
C HIS A 10 4.21 9.73 -2.60
N LEU A 11 4.57 8.68 -1.85
CA LEU A 11 5.97 8.39 -1.51
C LEU A 11 6.79 8.01 -2.75
N ILE A 12 6.22 7.17 -3.63
CA ILE A 12 6.80 6.82 -4.93
C ILE A 12 6.94 8.07 -5.80
N LYS A 13 5.86 8.86 -5.94
CA LYS A 13 5.86 10.07 -6.77
C LYS A 13 6.87 11.13 -6.30
N LYS A 14 7.13 11.21 -4.99
CA LYS A 14 8.12 12.13 -4.41
C LYS A 14 9.55 11.57 -4.44
N SER A 15 9.77 10.41 -5.10
CA SER A 15 11.06 9.72 -5.18
C SER A 15 11.67 9.46 -3.79
N LYS A 16 10.82 9.23 -2.78
CA LYS A 16 11.26 8.84 -1.44
C LYS A 16 11.42 7.33 -1.30
N VAL A 17 10.81 6.58 -2.23
CA VAL A 17 10.75 5.13 -2.26
C VAL A 17 10.69 4.70 -3.72
N ASP A 18 11.52 3.73 -4.12
CA ASP A 18 11.33 3.01 -5.38
C ASP A 18 10.69 1.66 -5.11
N VAL A 19 9.77 1.28 -6.00
CA VAL A 19 9.19 -0.07 -6.04
C VAL A 19 10.06 -0.92 -6.94
N ILE A 20 10.62 -1.98 -6.37
CA ILE A 20 11.51 -2.90 -7.06
C ILE A 20 10.70 -4.01 -7.73
N SER A 21 9.79 -4.62 -6.97
CA SER A 21 8.95 -5.71 -7.44
C SER A 21 7.61 -5.70 -6.72
N VAL A 22 6.59 -6.23 -7.40
CA VAL A 22 5.24 -6.39 -6.84
C VAL A 22 4.75 -7.77 -7.20
N THR A 23 4.40 -8.52 -6.18
CA THR A 23 3.91 -9.88 -6.32
C THR A 23 2.53 -9.96 -5.69
N GLU A 24 1.54 -10.32 -6.49
CA GLU A 24 0.23 -10.71 -6.00
C GLU A 24 0.24 -12.20 -5.71
N ARG A 25 -0.20 -12.57 -4.50
CA ARG A 25 -0.28 -13.95 -4.04
C ARG A 25 -1.69 -14.27 -3.59
N CYS A 26 -2.12 -15.46 -3.94
CA CYS A 26 -3.36 -16.06 -3.50
C CYS A 26 -3.08 -16.94 -2.27
N GLY A 27 -3.67 -16.63 -1.11
CA GLY A 27 -3.47 -17.44 0.10
C GLY A 27 -3.92 -18.90 -0.06
N SER A 28 -4.89 -19.16 -0.93
CA SER A 28 -5.37 -20.51 -1.24
C SER A 28 -4.50 -21.27 -2.24
N MET A 29 -3.63 -20.58 -2.99
CA MET A 29 -2.72 -21.14 -3.99
C MET A 29 -1.34 -20.49 -3.85
N PRO A 30 -0.58 -20.82 -2.78
CA PRO A 30 0.65 -20.11 -2.42
C PRO A 30 1.78 -20.26 -3.46
N ASP A 31 1.72 -21.32 -4.27
CA ASP A 31 2.67 -21.60 -5.36
C ASP A 31 2.36 -20.80 -6.63
N GLU A 32 1.15 -20.23 -6.74
CA GLU A 32 0.75 -19.42 -7.87
C GLU A 32 1.13 -17.96 -7.62
N ILE A 33 2.07 -17.48 -8.44
CA ILE A 33 2.66 -16.15 -8.30
C ILE A 33 2.20 -15.30 -9.49
N CYS A 34 1.35 -14.32 -9.23
CA CYS A 34 0.96 -13.34 -10.23
C CYS A 34 1.89 -12.13 -10.12
N HIS A 35 2.85 -12.04 -11.04
CA HIS A 35 3.71 -10.88 -11.13
C HIS A 35 2.96 -9.70 -11.74
N ILE A 36 2.95 -8.58 -11.01
CA ILE A 36 2.42 -7.31 -11.51
C ILE A 36 3.62 -6.42 -11.83
N THR A 37 3.61 -5.79 -13.01
CA THR A 37 4.68 -4.84 -13.32
C THR A 37 4.63 -3.64 -12.37
N THR A 38 5.79 -3.08 -12.00
CA THR A 38 5.85 -1.88 -11.14
C THR A 38 5.09 -0.70 -11.75
N TYR A 39 5.03 -0.63 -13.09
CA TYR A 39 4.23 0.33 -13.85
C TYR A 39 2.73 0.15 -13.61
N GLU A 40 2.20 -1.07 -13.81
CA GLU A 40 0.78 -1.36 -13.59
C GLU A 40 0.38 -1.16 -12.14
N PHE A 41 1.21 -1.60 -11.20
CA PHE A 41 1.00 -1.36 -9.78
C PHE A 41 0.91 0.14 -9.46
N THR A 42 1.88 0.93 -9.93
CA THR A 42 1.90 2.38 -9.69
C THR A 42 0.71 3.07 -10.35
N LYS A 43 0.29 2.62 -11.55
CA LYS A 43 -0.90 3.12 -12.25
C LYS A 43 -2.18 2.79 -11.49
N ASN A 44 -2.30 1.57 -10.96
CA ASN A 44 -3.45 1.13 -10.18
C ASN A 44 -3.51 1.86 -8.84
N LEU A 45 -2.39 2.00 -8.13
CA LEU A 45 -2.30 2.82 -6.91
C LEU A 45 -2.72 4.27 -7.17
N LYS A 46 -2.22 4.88 -8.25
CA LYS A 46 -2.64 6.24 -8.65
C LYS A 46 -4.15 6.32 -8.84
N HIS A 47 -4.74 5.33 -9.50
CA HIS A 47 -6.18 5.26 -9.73
C HIS A 47 -6.94 5.15 -8.40
N LEU A 48 -6.57 4.21 -7.53
CA LEU A 48 -7.18 4.00 -6.21
C LEU A 48 -7.09 5.24 -5.31
N VAL A 49 -5.97 5.96 -5.35
CA VAL A 49 -5.79 7.21 -4.59
C VAL A 49 -6.66 8.33 -5.16
N LYS A 50 -6.74 8.45 -6.48
CA LYS A 50 -7.58 9.48 -7.14
C LYS A 50 -9.08 9.22 -6.97
N SER A 51 -9.50 7.96 -6.96
CA SER A 51 -10.90 7.57 -6.75
C SER A 51 -11.32 7.64 -5.28
N GLY A 52 -10.40 7.92 -4.36
CA GLY A 52 -10.66 7.89 -2.91
C GLY A 52 -10.84 6.49 -2.33
N ILE A 53 -10.83 5.45 -3.18
CA ILE A 53 -11.00 4.04 -2.77
C ILE A 53 -9.88 3.62 -1.83
N PHE A 54 -8.64 4.04 -2.09
CA PHE A 54 -7.49 3.67 -1.25
C PHE A 54 -7.70 4.01 0.23
N ASN A 55 -8.39 5.12 0.52
CA ASN A 55 -8.66 5.57 1.88
C ASN A 55 -9.93 4.93 2.50
N ASN A 56 -10.78 4.31 1.68
CA ASN A 56 -12.03 3.67 2.10
C ASN A 56 -11.86 2.16 2.33
N VAL A 57 -10.76 1.59 1.85
CA VAL A 57 -10.38 0.20 2.01
C VAL A 57 -9.56 0.05 3.30
N ASP A 58 -9.90 -0.95 4.11
CA ASP A 58 -9.16 -1.22 5.35
C ASP A 58 -7.91 -2.03 5.01
N TRP A 59 -6.79 -1.35 4.89
CA TRP A 59 -5.51 -1.97 4.58
C TRP A 59 -4.79 -2.37 5.88
N ASN A 60 -3.95 -3.39 5.80
CA ASN A 60 -2.95 -3.67 6.80
C ASN A 60 -1.57 -3.72 6.15
N VAL A 61 -0.56 -3.25 6.88
CA VAL A 61 0.83 -3.16 6.41
C VAL A 61 1.72 -3.83 7.43
N GLU A 62 2.39 -4.88 6.97
CA GLU A 62 3.37 -5.64 7.74
C GLU A 62 4.73 -5.60 7.02
N GLN A 63 5.81 -5.52 7.79
CA GLN A 63 7.15 -5.63 7.25
C GLN A 63 7.58 -7.10 7.28
N LYS A 64 7.68 -7.74 6.11
CA LYS A 64 8.06 -9.15 5.99
C LYS A 64 9.59 -9.33 6.00
N SER A 65 10.33 -8.33 5.49
CA SER A 65 11.79 -8.30 5.51
C SER A 65 12.32 -6.87 5.51
N GLU A 66 13.64 -6.67 5.49
CA GLU A 66 14.25 -5.34 5.42
C GLU A 66 13.72 -4.47 4.27
N LYS A 67 13.29 -5.09 3.16
CA LYS A 67 12.86 -4.41 1.93
C LYS A 67 11.43 -4.73 1.49
N VAL A 68 10.81 -5.78 2.02
CA VAL A 68 9.50 -6.25 1.56
C VAL A 68 8.42 -5.84 2.54
N LEU A 69 7.43 -5.11 2.02
CA LEU A 69 6.18 -4.81 2.71
C LEU A 69 5.08 -5.74 2.21
N LEU A 70 4.36 -6.34 3.15
CA LEU A 70 3.14 -7.07 2.91
C LEU A 70 1.95 -6.11 3.08
N LEU A 71 1.17 -5.95 2.02
CA LEU A 71 -0.09 -5.19 2.02
C LEU A 71 -1.25 -6.17 1.92
N THR A 72 -2.11 -6.19 2.94
CA THR A 72 -3.36 -6.95 2.93
C THR A 72 -4.55 -6.01 3.05
N SER A 73 -5.73 -6.47 2.64
CA SER A 73 -6.98 -5.79 2.95
C SER A 73 -8.12 -6.79 2.98
N SER A 74 -9.14 -6.51 3.80
CA SER A 74 -10.39 -7.28 3.83
C SER A 74 -11.08 -7.40 2.46
N VAL A 75 -10.86 -6.47 1.53
CA VAL A 75 -11.38 -6.56 0.15
C VAL A 75 -10.64 -7.63 -0.65
N PHE A 76 -9.34 -7.80 -0.44
CA PHE A 76 -8.55 -8.86 -1.07
C PHE A 76 -8.70 -10.21 -0.34
N ASP A 77 -8.95 -10.20 0.97
CA ASP A 77 -9.16 -11.43 1.75
C ASP A 77 -10.37 -12.24 1.27
N ASN A 78 -11.43 -11.57 0.80
CA ASN A 78 -12.62 -12.24 0.28
C ASN A 78 -12.37 -13.02 -1.02
N VAL A 79 -11.27 -12.74 -1.73
CA VAL A 79 -10.84 -13.49 -2.92
C VAL A 79 -9.64 -14.33 -2.52
N CYS A 80 -9.89 -15.53 -1.99
CA CYS A 80 -8.86 -16.53 -1.69
C CYS A 80 -7.72 -16.09 -0.75
N GLY A 81 -7.90 -15.06 0.08
CA GLY A 81 -6.85 -14.53 0.95
C GLY A 81 -5.75 -13.82 0.17
N THR A 82 -6.10 -13.04 -0.85
CA THR A 82 -5.12 -12.35 -1.70
C THR A 82 -4.36 -11.27 -0.94
N TYR A 83 -3.05 -11.20 -1.17
CA TYR A 83 -2.18 -10.17 -0.61
C TYR A 83 -1.12 -9.71 -1.61
N LEU A 84 -0.57 -8.52 -1.38
CA LEU A 84 0.49 -7.95 -2.19
C LEU A 84 1.80 -7.92 -1.40
N GLU A 85 2.84 -8.55 -1.94
CA GLU A 85 4.21 -8.35 -1.51
C GLU A 85 4.84 -7.26 -2.38
N VAL A 86 5.15 -6.13 -1.77
CA VAL A 86 5.76 -4.98 -2.44
C VAL A 86 7.17 -4.83 -1.91
N GLU A 87 8.13 -5.13 -2.76
CA GLU A 87 9.53 -4.86 -2.46
C GLU A 87 9.84 -3.40 -2.78
N ILE A 88 10.34 -2.69 -1.78
CA ILE A 88 10.66 -1.28 -1.88
C ILE A 88 12.05 -0.96 -1.35
N THR A 89 12.66 0.08 -1.91
CA THR A 89 13.90 0.66 -1.39
C THR A 89 13.66 2.13 -1.05
N PRO A 90 13.77 2.53 0.23
CA PRO A 90 13.75 3.95 0.61
C PRO A 90 14.97 4.70 0.08
N PHE A 91 14.81 5.99 -0.23
CA PHE A 91 15.88 6.86 -0.74
C PHE A 91 16.22 8.03 0.19
N GLY A 92 17.46 8.49 0.08
CA GLY A 92 17.98 9.63 0.82
C GLY A 92 17.99 9.38 2.33
N GLN A 93 17.32 10.24 3.08
CA GLN A 93 17.18 10.11 4.54
C GLN A 93 15.89 9.36 4.96
N THR A 94 15.12 8.86 3.99
CA THR A 94 13.88 8.13 4.28
C THR A 94 14.22 6.73 4.76
N THR A 95 13.69 6.31 5.91
CA THR A 95 13.87 4.94 6.43
C THR A 95 12.64 4.07 6.17
N MET A 96 12.81 2.75 6.19
CA MET A 96 11.70 1.82 6.03
C MET A 96 10.61 2.05 7.11
N GLN A 97 11.04 2.29 8.35
CA GLN A 97 10.11 2.57 9.44
C GLN A 97 9.30 3.86 9.20
N GLN A 98 9.90 4.90 8.63
CA GLN A 98 9.18 6.11 8.25
C GLN A 98 8.15 5.85 7.14
N VAL A 99 8.48 4.97 6.18
CA VAL A 99 7.52 4.54 5.15
C VAL A 99 6.35 3.81 5.80
N ILE A 100 6.61 2.80 6.64
CA ILE A 100 5.58 2.01 7.33
C ILE A 100 4.70 2.92 8.20
N ASN A 101 5.29 3.79 9.01
CA ASN A 101 4.56 4.71 9.88
C ASN A 101 3.63 5.63 9.07
N LYS A 102 4.11 6.19 7.94
CA LYS A 102 3.28 7.02 7.05
C LYS A 102 2.16 6.25 6.38
N LEU A 103 2.41 5.00 5.99
CA LEU A 103 1.37 4.14 5.42
C LEU A 103 0.30 3.83 6.47
N LYS A 104 0.70 3.42 7.67
CA LYS A 104 -0.19 3.16 8.80
C LYS A 104 -0.99 4.40 9.19
N GLU A 105 -0.35 5.56 9.30
CA GLU A 105 -1.05 6.83 9.51
C GLU A 105 -2.07 7.06 8.40
N THR A 106 -1.74 6.83 7.13
CA THR A 106 -2.67 7.10 6.03
C THR A 106 -3.85 6.14 5.97
N ILE A 107 -3.63 4.88 6.34
CA ILE A 107 -4.63 3.82 6.31
C ILE A 107 -5.54 3.88 7.53
N PHE A 108 -4.97 4.07 8.73
CA PHE A 108 -5.71 4.11 9.99
C PHE A 108 -6.24 5.51 10.33
N SER A 109 -5.77 6.58 9.67
CA SER A 109 -6.35 7.93 9.83
C SER A 109 -7.67 8.10 9.06
N LYS A 110 -8.40 7.01 8.73
CA LYS A 110 -9.80 7.02 8.26
C LYS A 110 -10.45 8.24 8.88
N SER A 111 -10.67 9.25 8.05
CA SER A 111 -11.16 10.55 8.51
C SER A 111 -12.38 10.24 9.34
N ALA A 112 -12.30 10.52 10.64
CA ALA A 112 -13.43 10.47 11.55
C ALA A 112 -14.60 11.04 10.77
N SER A 113 -15.61 10.18 10.59
CA SER A 113 -16.81 10.40 9.82
C SER A 113 -17.11 11.89 9.75
N GLN A 114 -17.21 12.45 8.53
CA GLN A 114 -18.07 13.60 8.34
C GLN A 114 -19.47 13.12 8.66
N ILE A 115 -19.79 13.10 9.96
CA ILE A 115 -21.15 13.13 10.48
C ILE A 115 -21.69 14.43 9.89
N ARG A 116 -22.44 14.30 8.80
CA ARG A 116 -23.37 15.34 8.40
C ARG A 116 -24.39 15.39 9.52
N GLU A 117 -24.27 16.42 10.35
CA GLU A 117 -25.37 16.90 11.20
C GLU A 117 -26.61 17.21 10.34
#